data_AF-A0A661NZ22-F1
#
_entry.id   AF-A0A661NZ22-F1
#
_cell.length_a   1.000
_cell.length_b   1.000
_cell.length_c   1.000
_cell.angle_alpha   90.00
_cell.angle_beta   90.00
_cell.angle_gamma   90.00
#
_symmetry.space_group_name_H-M   'P 1'
#
loop_
_entity.id
_entity.type
_entity.pdbx_description
1 polymer ?
#
loop_
_entity_poly.entity_id
_entity_poly.type
_entity_poly.pdbx_seq_one_letter_code
_entity_poly.pdbx_strand_id
1 'polypeptide(L)'
;MTMGLQSDGDERPIEALFAALNDDINGPGDCNEGFHRPGAPLVTVFISDVDDVSSFDGLTSPPQWFSDLVAIKGDASLLATAGLLGPISLPDPSCPGTVDSGTNLRAFIEEHQLDRRAILNICEPSANNLEAAVQQIFGAVCPPSG
;
A
#
# COMPACT_ATOMS: atom_id res chain seq x y z
N MET A 1 15.64 0.27 16.68
CA MET A 1 14.86 0.35 15.42
C MET A 1 15.87 0.58 14.32
N THR A 2 16.35 -0.51 13.71
CA THR A 2 17.25 -0.45 12.56
C THR A 2 16.39 -0.30 11.31
N MET A 3 16.49 0.83 10.62
CA MET A 3 16.04 0.94 9.24
C MET A 3 16.90 -0.03 8.42
N GLY A 4 16.28 -0.87 7.60
CA GLY A 4 16.99 -1.68 6.61
C GLY A 4 17.56 -0.73 5.57
N LEU A 5 18.85 -0.42 5.66
CA LEU A 5 19.57 0.47 4.74
C LEU A 5 20.04 -0.27 3.47
N GLN A 6 19.42 -1.40 3.12
CA GLN A 6 19.75 -1.99 1.85
C GLN A 6 19.09 -1.14 0.77
N SER A 7 19.96 -0.32 0.18
CA SER A 7 19.75 0.51 -1.01
C SER A 7 19.89 -0.35 -2.28
N ASP A 8 19.69 -1.66 -2.19
CA ASP A 8 19.33 -2.44 -3.37
C ASP A 8 17.93 -1.96 -3.74
N GLY A 9 17.71 -1.53 -4.99
CA GLY A 9 16.40 -1.08 -5.47
C GLY A 9 15.35 -2.20 -5.55
N ASP A 10 15.43 -3.17 -4.64
CA ASP A 10 14.65 -4.39 -4.55
C ASP A 10 13.66 -4.30 -3.37
N GLU A 11 12.92 -3.19 -3.29
CA GLU A 11 11.86 -3.03 -2.29
C GLU A 11 10.68 -3.97 -2.57
N ARG A 12 10.08 -4.49 -1.50
CA ARG A 12 9.00 -5.50 -1.57
C ARG A 12 7.77 -5.19 -0.71
N PRO A 13 7.23 -3.96 -0.77
CA PRO A 13 6.07 -3.58 0.02
C PRO A 13 4.83 -4.47 -0.22
N ILE A 14 4.63 -5.02 -1.43
CA ILE A 14 3.50 -5.91 -1.72
C ILE A 14 3.68 -7.26 -1.03
N GLU A 15 4.89 -7.84 -1.08
CA GLU A 15 5.20 -9.07 -0.35
C GLU A 15 4.97 -8.89 1.15
N ALA A 16 5.42 -7.76 1.71
CA ALA A 16 5.20 -7.42 3.11
C ALA A 16 3.71 -7.31 3.48
N LEU A 17 2.88 -6.77 2.58
CA LEU A 17 1.43 -6.72 2.77
C LEU A 17 0.83 -8.13 2.85
N PHE A 18 1.15 -9.02 1.91
CA PHE A 18 0.62 -10.39 1.94
C PHE A 18 1.12 -11.19 3.14
N ALA A 19 2.41 -11.03 3.50
CA ALA A 19 2.96 -11.64 4.70
C ALA A 19 2.23 -11.18 5.97
N ALA A 20 1.87 -9.89 6.06
CA ALA A 20 1.10 -9.36 7.19
C ALA A 20 -0.32 -9.95 7.30
N LEU A 21 -0.87 -10.47 6.21
CA LEU A 21 -2.20 -11.10 6.14
C LEU A 21 -2.17 -12.62 6.24
N ASN A 22 -0.98 -13.25 6.26
CA ASN A 22 -0.85 -14.71 6.32
C ASN A 22 -1.43 -15.26 7.64
N ASP A 23 -2.19 -16.35 7.54
CA ASP A 23 -2.76 -17.08 8.68
C ASP A 23 -1.70 -17.57 9.68
N ASP A 24 -0.48 -17.89 9.21
CA ASP A 24 0.64 -18.36 10.05
C ASP A 24 1.03 -17.36 11.17
N ILE A 25 0.68 -16.08 11.02
CA ILE A 25 0.94 -15.05 12.02
C ILE A 25 -0.33 -14.39 12.56
N ASN A 26 -1.49 -14.60 11.92
CA ASN A 26 -2.78 -14.02 12.32
C ASN A 26 -3.66 -15.00 13.12
N GLY A 27 -3.22 -16.26 13.28
CA GLY A 27 -3.94 -17.30 14.01
C GLY A 27 -4.06 -17.07 15.53
N PRO A 28 -4.92 -17.82 16.22
CA PRO A 28 -5.07 -17.73 17.67
C PRO A 28 -3.76 -18.03 18.42
N GLY A 29 -3.28 -17.08 19.22
CA GLY A 29 -2.02 -17.17 19.96
C GLY A 29 -0.77 -16.73 19.17
N ASP A 30 -0.92 -16.33 17.91
CA ASP A 30 0.19 -15.86 17.07
C ASP A 30 0.43 -14.36 17.20
N CYS A 31 1.51 -13.88 16.59
CA CYS A 31 2.04 -12.51 16.77
C CYS A 31 1.04 -11.40 16.40
N ASN A 32 0.22 -11.63 15.38
CA ASN A 32 -0.74 -10.67 14.84
C ASN A 32 -2.20 -11.14 15.02
N GLU A 33 -2.48 -11.96 16.05
CA GLU A 33 -3.85 -12.41 16.32
C GLU A 33 -4.85 -11.23 16.30
N GLY A 34 -5.88 -11.35 15.46
CA GLY A 34 -6.94 -10.34 15.34
C GLY A 34 -6.59 -9.12 14.48
N PHE A 35 -5.43 -9.07 13.83
CA PHE A 35 -5.13 -8.06 12.81
C PHE A 35 -5.98 -8.30 11.55
N HIS A 36 -5.84 -9.46 10.90
CA HIS A 36 -6.71 -9.87 9.81
C HIS A 36 -8.08 -10.31 10.35
N ARG A 37 -9.12 -9.51 10.09
CA ARG A 37 -10.50 -9.80 10.51
C ARG A 37 -11.45 -9.90 9.32
N PRO A 38 -12.28 -10.96 9.24
CA PRO A 38 -13.36 -11.03 8.26
C PRO A 38 -14.30 -9.83 8.37
N GLY A 39 -14.70 -9.24 7.24
CA GLY A 39 -15.64 -8.12 7.18
C GLY A 39 -15.15 -6.77 7.70
N ALA A 40 -13.98 -6.70 8.34
CA ALA A 40 -13.36 -5.42 8.71
C ALA A 40 -12.64 -4.81 7.49
N PRO A 41 -12.62 -3.49 7.32
CA PRO A 41 -11.80 -2.86 6.31
C PRO A 41 -10.29 -3.11 6.50
N LEU A 42 -9.57 -3.19 5.38
CA LEU A 42 -8.11 -3.17 5.34
C LEU A 42 -7.68 -1.85 4.70
N VAL A 43 -7.05 -0.99 5.50
CA VAL A 43 -6.45 0.25 5.03
C VAL A 43 -4.94 0.07 4.95
N THR A 44 -4.37 0.25 3.78
CA THR A 44 -2.92 0.18 3.54
C THR A 44 -2.35 1.56 3.26
N VAL A 45 -1.14 1.81 3.78
CA VAL A 45 -0.38 3.02 3.47
C VAL A 45 1.00 2.60 3.01
N PHE A 46 1.29 2.83 1.73
CA PHE A 46 2.62 2.64 1.16
C PHE A 46 3.39 3.95 1.21
N ILE A 47 4.62 3.91 1.72
CA ILE A 47 5.56 5.03 1.70
C ILE A 47 6.85 4.44 1.15
N SER A 48 7.19 4.82 -0.08
CA SER A 48 8.34 4.24 -0.77
C SER A 48 8.84 5.20 -1.86
N ASP A 49 10.16 5.29 -1.99
CA ASP A 49 10.85 6.03 -3.04
C ASP A 49 11.32 5.13 -4.20
N VAL A 50 11.07 3.82 -4.14
CA VAL A 50 11.41 2.82 -5.17
C VAL A 50 10.15 2.02 -5.55
N ASP A 51 10.13 1.39 -6.72
CA ASP A 51 9.01 0.52 -7.09
C ASP A 51 9.11 -0.86 -6.42
N ASP A 52 7.99 -1.59 -6.36
CA ASP A 52 7.99 -2.99 -5.92
C ASP A 52 8.62 -3.90 -6.97
N VAL A 53 9.54 -4.77 -6.57
CA VAL A 53 10.10 -5.80 -7.45
C VAL A 53 9.14 -6.98 -7.61
N SER A 54 8.41 -6.96 -8.71
CA SER A 54 7.28 -7.83 -9.08
C SER A 54 7.56 -9.33 -9.29
N SER A 55 8.65 -9.90 -8.75
CA SER A 55 9.14 -11.24 -9.17
C SER A 55 9.34 -12.28 -8.07
N PHE A 56 8.68 -12.16 -6.92
CA PHE A 56 8.79 -13.17 -5.86
C PHE A 56 7.44 -13.78 -5.45
N ASP A 57 7.47 -15.08 -5.14
CA ASP A 57 6.36 -15.89 -4.60
C ASP A 57 5.06 -15.95 -5.42
N GLY A 58 5.16 -15.88 -6.75
CA GLY A 58 4.01 -16.07 -7.65
C GLY A 58 3.11 -14.84 -7.79
N LEU A 59 3.45 -13.73 -7.13
CA LEU A 59 2.84 -12.42 -7.31
C LEU A 59 3.39 -11.79 -8.59
N THR A 60 2.59 -11.74 -9.64
CA THR A 60 3.10 -11.41 -10.98
C THR A 60 2.84 -9.98 -11.44
N SER A 61 1.75 -9.33 -10.98
CA SER A 61 1.34 -8.04 -11.51
C SER A 61 0.37 -7.25 -10.61
N PRO A 62 0.33 -5.90 -10.72
CA PRO A 62 -0.58 -5.06 -9.95
C PRO A 62 -2.07 -5.45 -9.97
N PRO A 63 -2.67 -5.81 -11.13
CA PRO A 63 -4.06 -6.28 -11.14
C PRO A 63 -4.25 -7.61 -10.39
N GLN A 64 -3.27 -8.50 -10.45
CA GLN A 64 -3.31 -9.78 -9.73
C GLN A 64 -3.23 -9.54 -8.21
N TRP A 65 -2.33 -8.67 -7.75
CA TRP A 65 -2.20 -8.32 -6.34
C TRP A 65 -3.52 -7.78 -5.76
N PHE A 66 -4.19 -6.89 -6.50
CA PHE A 66 -5.50 -6.39 -6.07
C PHE A 66 -6.55 -7.50 -6.03
N SER A 67 -6.64 -8.33 -7.08
CA SER A 67 -7.56 -9.47 -7.13
C SER A 67 -7.36 -10.44 -5.96
N ASP A 68 -6.12 -10.72 -5.58
CA ASP A 68 -5.79 -11.62 -4.47
C ASP A 68 -6.19 -11.01 -3.12
N LEU A 69 -6.00 -9.70 -2.92
CA LEU A 69 -6.52 -9.01 -1.73
C LEU A 69 -8.04 -9.02 -1.65
N VAL A 70 -8.73 -8.88 -2.80
CA VAL A 70 -10.19 -9.02 -2.86
C VAL A 70 -10.60 -10.43 -2.47
N ALA A 71 -9.88 -11.46 -2.92
CA ALA A 71 -10.16 -12.84 -2.53
C ALA A 71 -9.96 -13.06 -1.02
N ILE A 72 -8.91 -12.47 -0.43
CA ILE A 72 -8.64 -12.52 1.02
C ILE A 72 -9.72 -11.79 1.84
N LYS A 73 -10.16 -10.60 1.39
CA LYS A 73 -11.13 -9.77 2.12
C LYS A 73 -12.59 -10.13 1.84
N GLY A 74 -12.85 -10.79 0.71
CA GLY A 74 -14.18 -11.15 0.22
C GLY A 74 -14.92 -10.03 -0.51
N ASP A 75 -14.50 -8.77 -0.38
CA ASP A 75 -15.10 -7.61 -1.04
C ASP A 75 -14.07 -6.50 -1.29
N ALA A 76 -14.03 -6.00 -2.52
CA ALA A 76 -13.21 -4.86 -2.91
C ALA A 76 -13.58 -3.56 -2.17
N SER A 77 -14.82 -3.43 -1.70
CA SER A 77 -15.25 -2.28 -0.91
C SER A 77 -14.56 -2.19 0.45
N LEU A 78 -14.03 -3.32 0.96
CA LEU A 78 -13.29 -3.36 2.23
C LEU A 78 -11.83 -2.94 2.08
N LEU A 79 -11.35 -2.69 0.86
CA LEU A 79 -9.97 -2.31 0.59
C LEU A 79 -9.86 -0.81 0.37
N ALA A 80 -8.87 -0.19 1.01
CA ALA A 80 -8.48 1.18 0.71
C ALA A 80 -6.97 1.36 0.86
N THR A 81 -6.38 2.17 -0.03
CA THR A 81 -4.92 2.34 -0.06
C THR A 81 -4.52 3.79 -0.32
N ALA A 82 -3.61 4.30 0.50
CA ALA A 82 -2.85 5.51 0.21
C ALA A 82 -1.40 5.15 -0.17
N GLY A 83 -0.85 5.83 -1.17
CA GLY A 83 0.57 5.75 -1.51
C GLY A 83 1.23 7.11 -1.46
N LEU A 84 2.36 7.22 -0.77
CA LEU A 84 3.32 8.30 -0.90
C LEU A 84 4.48 7.76 -1.72
N LEU A 85 4.43 7.98 -3.03
CA LEU A 85 5.33 7.38 -4.02
C LEU A 85 6.22 8.44 -4.66
N GLY A 86 7.26 8.01 -5.38
CA GLY A 86 8.07 8.91 -6.19
C GLY A 86 7.30 9.57 -7.36
N PRO A 87 7.91 10.61 -7.96
CA PRO A 87 7.25 11.43 -8.98
C PRO A 87 7.16 10.68 -10.31
N ILE A 88 6.07 10.90 -11.06
CA ILE A 88 5.84 10.27 -12.36
C ILE A 88 6.85 10.75 -13.42
N SER A 89 7.30 12.01 -13.31
CA SER A 89 8.22 12.62 -14.27
C SER A 89 9.63 12.68 -13.68
N LEU A 90 10.48 11.76 -14.12
CA LEU A 90 11.89 11.70 -13.74
C LEU A 90 12.81 12.19 -14.87
N PRO A 91 13.91 12.89 -14.55
CA PRO A 91 14.34 13.31 -13.22
C PRO A 91 13.54 14.52 -12.70
N ASP A 92 13.23 14.53 -11.39
CA ASP A 92 12.57 15.66 -10.72
C ASP A 92 13.61 16.48 -9.94
N PRO A 93 13.87 17.76 -10.30
CA PRO A 93 14.83 18.60 -9.58
C PRO A 93 14.48 18.87 -8.12
N SER A 94 13.20 18.74 -7.75
CA SER A 94 12.73 18.89 -6.37
C SER A 94 12.99 17.66 -5.52
N CYS A 95 13.36 16.53 -6.14
CA CYS A 95 13.58 15.25 -5.49
C CYS A 95 15.02 14.74 -5.67
N PRO A 96 15.98 15.20 -4.85
CA PRO A 96 17.35 14.73 -4.93
C PRO A 96 17.45 13.30 -4.39
N GLY A 97 17.85 12.34 -5.22
CA GLY A 97 18.04 10.93 -4.82
C GLY A 97 17.86 9.97 -5.99
N THR A 98 18.05 8.67 -5.74
CA THR A 98 17.66 7.58 -6.65
C THR A 98 16.22 7.20 -6.38
N VAL A 99 15.28 8.02 -6.87
CA VAL A 99 13.85 7.76 -6.75
C VAL A 99 13.30 7.16 -8.05
N ASP A 100 12.35 6.24 -7.94
CA ASP A 100 11.54 5.74 -9.07
C ASP A 100 10.11 6.30 -8.98
N SER A 101 9.44 6.32 -10.12
CA SER A 101 8.03 6.60 -10.32
C SER A 101 7.05 5.71 -9.53
N GLY A 102 7.50 4.54 -9.05
CA GLY A 102 6.67 3.55 -8.37
C GLY A 102 5.55 3.03 -9.27
N THR A 103 5.87 2.67 -10.53
CA THR A 103 4.86 2.39 -11.58
C THR A 103 3.93 1.25 -11.20
N ASN A 104 4.46 0.15 -10.66
CA ASN A 104 3.66 -1.01 -10.25
C ASN A 104 2.81 -0.71 -9.02
N LEU A 105 3.39 -0.04 -8.02
CA LEU A 105 2.64 0.39 -6.83
C LEU A 105 1.52 1.37 -7.19
N ARG A 106 1.78 2.29 -8.10
CA ARG A 106 0.79 3.23 -8.61
C ARG A 106 -0.34 2.50 -9.33
N ALA A 107 -0.02 1.59 -10.24
CA ALA A 107 -1.01 0.77 -10.94
C ALA A 107 -1.87 -0.04 -9.95
N PHE A 108 -1.26 -0.61 -8.91
CA PHE A 108 -1.97 -1.35 -7.86
C PHE A 108 -2.96 -0.46 -7.10
N ILE A 109 -2.53 0.75 -6.69
CA ILE A 109 -3.42 1.70 -6.02
C ILE A 109 -4.54 2.15 -6.96
N GLU A 110 -4.27 2.26 -8.26
CA GLU A 110 -5.25 2.62 -9.28
C GLU A 110 -6.30 1.53 -9.57
N GLU A 111 -6.13 0.30 -9.08
CA GLU A 111 -7.19 -0.73 -9.12
C GLU A 111 -8.31 -0.47 -8.09
N HIS A 112 -8.01 0.30 -7.03
CA HIS A 112 -9.00 0.64 -6.00
C HIS A 112 -10.04 1.64 -6.51
N GLN A 113 -11.22 1.65 -5.89
CA GLN A 113 -12.26 2.65 -6.14
C GLN A 113 -11.73 4.07 -5.88
N LEU A 114 -12.22 5.06 -6.63
CA LEU A 114 -11.71 6.44 -6.59
C LEU A 114 -11.81 7.10 -5.20
N ASP A 115 -12.82 6.74 -4.41
CA ASP A 115 -13.03 7.21 -3.04
C ASP A 115 -12.21 6.44 -1.99
N ARG A 116 -11.60 5.31 -2.38
CA ARG A 116 -10.81 4.40 -1.53
C ARG A 116 -9.32 4.45 -1.82
N ARG A 117 -8.89 5.40 -2.66
CA ARG A 117 -7.48 5.54 -3.04
C ARG A 117 -6.98 6.97 -2.94
N ALA A 118 -5.70 7.10 -2.60
CA ALA A 118 -4.98 8.35 -2.70
C ALA A 118 -3.54 8.09 -3.13
N ILE A 119 -3.02 8.88 -4.07
CA ILE A 119 -1.62 8.79 -4.49
C ILE A 119 -1.00 10.17 -4.37
N LEU A 120 0.02 10.26 -3.54
CA LEU A 120 0.77 11.45 -3.18
C LEU A 120 2.21 11.33 -3.66
N ASN A 121 2.88 12.46 -3.78
CA ASN A 121 4.29 12.54 -4.17
C ASN A 121 5.18 12.74 -2.92
N ILE A 122 6.15 11.84 -2.70
CA ILE A 122 7.08 11.90 -1.57
C ILE A 122 7.96 13.17 -1.59
N CYS A 123 8.16 13.76 -2.77
CA CYS A 123 9.02 14.91 -2.99
C CYS A 123 8.30 16.26 -2.82
N GLU A 124 6.95 16.24 -2.73
CA GLU A 124 6.16 17.42 -2.38
C GLU A 124 6.03 17.54 -0.85
N PRO A 125 5.78 18.74 -0.28
CA PRO A 125 5.56 18.89 1.16
C PRO A 125 4.35 18.04 1.62
N SER A 126 4.63 16.83 2.08
CA SER A 126 3.69 15.70 2.09
C SER A 126 3.01 15.44 3.43
N ALA A 127 3.51 16.01 4.53
CA ALA A 127 2.97 15.73 5.87
C ALA A 127 1.50 16.13 6.03
N ASN A 128 1.11 17.30 5.51
CA ASN A 128 -0.29 17.76 5.57
C ASN A 128 -1.19 17.01 4.57
N ASN A 129 -0.61 16.46 3.50
CA ASN A 129 -1.36 15.78 2.44
C ASN A 129 -1.61 14.30 2.79
N LEU A 130 -0.68 13.65 3.48
CA LEU A 130 -0.84 12.26 3.91
C LEU A 130 -1.94 12.12 4.96
N GLU A 131 -1.97 13.00 5.97
CA GLU A 131 -3.03 12.97 6.98
C GLU A 131 -4.42 13.14 6.34
N ALA A 132 -4.58 14.12 5.44
CA ALA A 132 -5.83 14.36 4.73
C ALA A 132 -6.23 13.16 3.84
N ALA A 133 -5.27 12.57 3.12
CA ALA A 133 -5.50 11.39 2.29
C ALA A 133 -5.94 10.18 3.13
N VAL A 134 -5.27 9.95 4.26
CA VAL A 134 -5.63 8.87 5.20
C VAL A 134 -7.02 9.12 5.77
N GLN A 135 -7.35 10.35 6.19
CA GLN A 135 -8.70 10.68 6.67
C GLN A 135 -9.78 10.44 5.61
N GLN A 136 -9.52 10.81 4.35
CA GLN A 136 -10.44 10.57 3.25
C GLN A 136 -10.72 9.08 3.06
N ILE A 137 -9.68 8.26 2.90
CA ILE A 137 -9.86 6.83 2.64
C ILE A 137 -10.49 6.11 3.84
N PHE A 138 -10.14 6.51 5.08
CA PHE A 138 -10.77 5.98 6.29
C PHE A 138 -12.26 6.32 6.34
N GLY A 139 -12.66 7.53 5.96
CA GLY A 139 -14.07 7.93 5.89
C GLY A 139 -14.88 7.12 4.86
N ALA A 140 -14.24 6.66 3.77
CA ALA A 140 -14.88 5.84 2.74
C ALA A 140 -15.10 4.38 3.17
N VAL A 141 -14.19 3.81 3.97
CA VAL A 141 -14.32 2.43 4.50
C VAL A 141 -15.08 2.34 5.82
N CYS A 142 -15.05 3.39 6.63
CA CYS A 142 -15.69 3.46 7.94
C CYS A 142 -16.64 4.68 7.97
N PRO A 143 -17.76 4.66 7.20
CA PRO A 143 -18.72 5.74 7.26
C PRO A 143 -19.28 5.86 8.68
N PRO A 144 -19.53 7.09 9.18
CA PRO A 144 -20.14 7.26 10.49
C PRO A 144 -21.47 6.50 10.51
N SER A 145 -21.66 5.65 11.51
CA SER A 145 -22.95 5.00 11.77
C SER A 145 -24.00 6.09 11.96
N GLY A 146 -24.95 6.17 11.03
CA GLY A 146 -26.08 7.10 11.09
C GLY A 146 -26.98 6.86 12.29
#